data_AF-A0A6B8VLS3-F1
#
_entry.id   AF-A0A6B8VLS3-F1
#
_cell.length_a   1.000
_cell.length_b   1.000
_cell.length_c   1.000
_cell.angle_alpha   90.00
_cell.angle_beta   90.00
_cell.angle_gamma   90.00
#
_symmetry.space_group_name_H-M   'P 1'
#
loop_
_entity.id
_entity.type
_entity.pdbx_description
1 polymer ?
#
loop_
_entity_poly.entity_id
_entity_poly.type
_entity_poly.pdbx_seq_one_letter_code
_entity_poly.pdbx_strand_id
1 'polypeptide(L)'
;MLTWLMYIVGLAVVVALLTVVFGKAFGRGEVMPPIVDNVSLQKLNAAALARSDFEAVRFDTVIRGYRQDQVDAVIAELTDEIRALRSVQGVKNTLKETSATEL
;
A
#
# COMPACT_ATOMS: atom_id res chain seq x y z
N MET A 1 -2.53 -2.92 -60.02
CA MET A 1 -1.83 -2.06 -59.03
C MET A 1 -2.75 -1.16 -58.22
N LEU A 2 -4.05 -1.01 -58.50
CA LEU A 2 -4.93 -0.18 -57.65
C LEU A 2 -5.63 -0.99 -56.54
N THR A 3 -5.91 -2.27 -56.79
CA THR A 3 -6.63 -3.16 -55.86
C THR A 3 -5.89 -3.39 -54.55
N TRP A 4 -4.55 -3.52 -54.58
CA TRP A 4 -3.75 -3.69 -53.35
C TRP A 4 -3.80 -2.43 -52.47
N LEU A 5 -3.84 -1.24 -53.08
CA LEU A 5 -3.98 0.01 -52.38
C LEU A 5 -5.32 0.08 -51.63
N MET A 6 -6.42 -0.33 -52.29
CA MET A 6 -7.73 -0.39 -51.62
C MET A 6 -7.74 -1.35 -50.42
N TYR A 7 -7.10 -2.51 -50.53
CA TYR A 7 -7.01 -3.44 -49.41
C TYR A 7 -6.20 -2.88 -48.24
N ILE A 8 -5.09 -2.18 -48.50
CA ILE A 8 -4.31 -1.54 -47.44
C ILE A 8 -5.10 -0.42 -46.77
N VAL A 9 -5.79 0.42 -47.54
CA VAL A 9 -6.64 1.48 -46.99
C VAL A 9 -7.77 0.87 -46.15
N GLY A 10 -8.42 -0.17 -46.64
CA GLY A 10 -9.46 -0.89 -45.89
C GLY A 10 -8.93 -1.47 -44.59
N LEU A 11 -7.76 -2.13 -44.62
CA LEU A 11 -7.11 -2.67 -43.42
C LEU A 11 -6.77 -1.56 -42.42
N ALA A 12 -6.22 -0.43 -42.89
CA ALA A 12 -5.89 0.71 -42.03
C ALA A 12 -7.13 1.27 -41.33
N VAL A 13 -8.27 1.35 -42.02
CA VAL A 13 -9.56 1.75 -41.43
C VAL A 13 -10.00 0.76 -40.37
N VAL A 14 -9.92 -0.55 -40.64
CA VAL A 14 -10.27 -1.59 -39.65
C VAL A 14 -9.38 -1.49 -38.42
N VAL A 15 -8.07 -1.34 -38.59
CA VAL A 15 -7.12 -1.16 -37.48
C VAL A 15 -7.47 0.07 -36.66
N ALA A 16 -7.70 1.22 -37.30
CA ALA A 16 -8.06 2.45 -36.60
C ALA A 16 -9.37 2.30 -35.80
N LEU A 17 -10.39 1.66 -36.38
CA LEU A 17 -11.65 1.39 -35.70
C LEU A 17 -11.45 0.48 -34.49
N LEU A 18 -10.71 -0.62 -34.65
CA LEU A 18 -10.39 -1.53 -33.56
C LEU A 18 -9.61 -0.79 -32.46
N THR A 19 -8.62 0.03 -32.79
CA THR A 19 -7.87 0.83 -31.82
C THR A 19 -8.78 1.76 -31.01
N VAL A 20 -9.73 2.43 -31.65
CA VAL A 20 -10.68 3.31 -30.94
C VAL A 20 -11.62 2.51 -30.04
N VAL A 21 -12.15 1.38 -30.55
CA VAL A 21 -13.07 0.53 -29.80
C VAL A 21 -12.38 -0.09 -28.59
N PHE A 22 -11.23 -0.73 -28.79
CA PHE A 22 -10.43 -1.31 -27.72
C PHE A 22 -9.91 -0.23 -26.77
N GLY A 23 -9.45 0.91 -27.28
CA GLY A 23 -9.00 2.04 -26.45
C GLY A 23 -10.12 2.59 -25.55
N LYS A 24 -11.38 2.59 -26.00
CA LYS A 24 -12.51 2.97 -25.14
C LYS A 24 -12.95 1.86 -24.19
N ALA A 25 -12.95 0.61 -24.65
CA ALA A 25 -13.37 -0.55 -23.86
C ALA A 25 -12.37 -0.88 -22.73
N PHE A 26 -11.07 -0.84 -23.03
CA PHE A 26 -10.00 -1.17 -22.09
C PHE A 26 -9.30 0.07 -21.50
N GLY A 27 -9.23 1.18 -22.23
CA GLY A 27 -8.49 2.38 -21.79
C GLY A 27 -9.26 3.30 -20.83
N ARG A 28 -10.56 3.07 -20.60
CA ARG A 28 -11.32 3.68 -19.49
C ARG A 28 -11.46 2.74 -18.29
N GLY A 29 -10.64 1.68 -18.24
CA GLY A 29 -10.89 0.47 -17.46
C GLY A 29 -10.96 0.65 -15.96
N GLU A 30 -10.23 1.58 -15.35
CA GLU A 30 -10.35 1.81 -13.91
C GLU A 30 -10.20 3.30 -13.63
N VAL A 31 -11.19 3.88 -12.92
CA VAL A 31 -10.92 5.05 -12.08
C VAL A 31 -9.90 4.55 -11.07
N MET A 32 -8.63 4.65 -11.45
CA MET A 32 -7.55 4.31 -10.54
C MET A 32 -7.81 5.13 -9.29
N PRO A 33 -7.92 4.49 -8.11
CA PRO A 33 -7.96 5.21 -6.86
C PRO A 33 -6.85 6.27 -6.91
N PRO A 34 -7.11 7.50 -6.43
CA PRO A 34 -6.10 8.55 -6.42
C PRO A 34 -4.81 7.94 -5.88
N ILE A 35 -3.71 8.07 -6.64
CA ILE A 35 -2.41 7.57 -6.20
C ILE A 35 -2.14 8.27 -4.87
N VAL A 36 -2.22 7.50 -3.79
CA VAL A 36 -2.05 8.03 -2.45
C VAL A 36 -0.59 8.43 -2.35
N ASP A 37 -0.34 9.70 -2.13
CA ASP A 37 1.03 10.20 -1.99
C ASP A 37 1.72 9.55 -0.78
N ASN A 38 3.04 9.54 -0.81
CA ASN A 38 3.86 8.90 0.21
C ASN A 38 3.58 9.43 1.63
N VAL A 39 3.33 10.73 1.75
CA VAL A 39 3.03 11.41 3.02
C VAL A 39 1.68 10.96 3.58
N SER A 40 0.67 10.82 2.73
CA SER A 40 -0.65 10.33 3.16
C SER A 40 -0.62 8.85 3.52
N LEU A 41 0.19 8.03 2.84
CA LEU A 41 0.38 6.62 3.21
C LEU A 41 1.01 6.45 4.60
N GLN A 42 2.02 7.24 4.96
CA GLN A 42 2.56 7.21 6.33
C GLN A 42 1.49 7.58 7.37
N LYS A 43 0.69 8.63 7.12
CA LYS A 43 -0.40 9.01 8.03
C LYS A 43 -1.48 7.94 8.16
N LEU A 44 -1.84 7.30 7.05
CA LEU A 44 -2.80 6.21 7.03
C LEU A 44 -2.29 4.99 7.81
N ASN A 45 -1.01 4.65 7.63
CA ASN A 45 -0.38 3.53 8.34
C ASN A 45 -0.28 3.81 9.85
N ALA A 46 0.12 5.01 10.26
CA ALA A 46 0.12 5.42 11.67
C ALA A 46 -1.30 5.33 12.28
N ALA A 47 -2.32 5.79 11.53
CA ALA A 47 -3.71 5.67 11.97
C ALA A 47 -4.21 4.21 12.03
N ALA A 48 -3.72 3.33 11.16
CA ALA A 48 -4.02 1.90 11.18
C ALA A 48 -3.37 1.19 12.37
N LEU A 49 -2.10 1.51 12.66
CA LEU A 49 -1.36 1.04 13.84
C LEU A 49 -2.07 1.45 15.13
N ALA A 50 -2.49 2.71 15.24
CA ALA A 50 -3.24 3.21 16.39
C ALA A 50 -4.58 2.48 16.63
N ARG A 51 -5.15 1.85 15.58
CA ARG A 51 -6.36 1.01 15.68
C ARG A 51 -6.05 -0.48 15.84
N SER A 52 -4.78 -0.86 15.92
CA SER A 52 -4.30 -2.24 15.89
C SER A 52 -4.79 -3.01 14.64
N ASP A 53 -5.02 -2.29 13.52
CA ASP A 53 -5.46 -2.85 12.25
C ASP A 53 -4.27 -3.04 11.31
N PHE A 54 -3.59 -4.18 11.46
CA PHE A 54 -2.42 -4.52 10.66
C PHE A 54 -2.76 -4.86 9.20
N GLU A 55 -3.99 -5.28 8.93
CA GLU A 55 -4.44 -5.61 7.57
C GLU A 55 -4.64 -4.37 6.72
N ALA A 56 -4.87 -3.20 7.34
CA ALA A 56 -4.98 -1.91 6.66
C ALA A 56 -3.63 -1.25 6.33
N VAL A 57 -2.50 -1.76 6.83
CA VAL A 57 -1.17 -1.19 6.55
C VAL A 57 -0.78 -1.44 5.08
N ARG A 58 -0.39 -0.39 4.38
CA ARG A 58 -0.01 -0.45 2.95
C ARG A 58 1.29 0.31 2.70
N PHE A 59 2.18 -0.29 1.91
CA PHE A 59 3.45 0.31 1.55
C PHE A 59 3.49 0.60 0.05
N ASP A 60 4.09 1.72 -0.31
CA ASP A 60 4.43 2.03 -1.68
C ASP A 60 5.56 1.10 -2.17
N THR A 61 5.55 0.81 -3.47
CA THR A 61 6.57 -0.03 -4.11
C THR A 61 7.50 0.83 -4.95
N VAL A 62 8.79 0.54 -4.85
CA VAL A 62 9.80 1.11 -5.74
C VAL A 62 10.22 0.07 -6.77
N ILE A 63 11.07 0.45 -7.74
CA ILE A 63 11.55 -0.46 -8.81
C ILE A 63 12.05 -1.80 -8.24
N ARG A 64 12.57 -1.81 -7.02
CA ARG A 64 12.95 -3.02 -6.29
C ARG A 64 12.47 -2.96 -4.85
N GLY A 65 11.37 -3.63 -4.56
CA GLY A 65 10.88 -3.84 -3.19
C GLY A 65 10.00 -2.71 -2.66
N TYR A 66 9.86 -2.68 -1.33
CA TYR A 66 9.06 -1.68 -0.62
C TYR A 66 9.87 -0.43 -0.33
N ARG A 67 9.16 0.69 -0.18
CA ARG A 67 9.79 1.94 0.21
C ARG A 67 10.27 1.90 1.66
N GLN A 68 11.58 1.99 1.86
CA GLN A 68 12.19 1.74 3.16
C GLN A 68 11.84 2.80 4.22
N ASP A 69 11.68 4.07 3.83
CA ASP A 69 11.26 5.16 4.74
C ASP A 69 9.89 4.88 5.39
N GLN A 70 8.94 4.33 4.64
CA GLN A 70 7.63 3.95 5.16
C GLN A 70 7.68 2.73 6.07
N VAL A 71 8.50 1.74 5.71
CA VAL A 71 8.71 0.53 6.51
C VAL A 71 9.38 0.87 7.84
N ASP A 72 10.43 1.70 7.81
CA ASP A 72 11.19 2.12 8.99
C ASP A 72 10.31 2.92 9.96
N ALA A 73 9.41 3.77 9.45
CA ALA A 73 8.44 4.50 10.26
C ALA A 73 7.48 3.55 11.02
N VAL A 74 6.92 2.55 10.33
CA VAL A 74 6.02 1.57 10.96
C VAL A 74 6.77 0.70 11.99
N ILE A 75 8.01 0.28 11.68
CA ILE A 75 8.85 -0.49 12.60
C ILE A 75 9.17 0.31 13.86
N ALA A 76 9.48 1.60 13.72
CA ALA A 76 9.78 2.48 14.85
C ALA A 76 8.58 2.56 15.81
N GLU A 77 7.38 2.78 15.28
CA GLU A 77 6.16 2.89 16.08
C GLU A 77 5.81 1.57 16.79
N LEU A 78 5.90 0.43 16.08
CA LEU A 78 5.74 -0.90 16.69
C LEU A 78 6.76 -1.15 17.83
N THR A 79 8.01 -0.75 17.61
CA THR A 79 9.09 -0.94 18.58
C THR A 79 8.82 -0.13 19.85
N ASP A 80 8.34 1.09 19.70
CA ASP A 80 7.99 1.97 20.81
C ASP A 80 6.78 1.42 21.59
N GLU A 81 5.76 0.92 20.90
CA GLU A 81 4.60 0.28 21.55
C GLU A 81 5.00 -0.98 22.32
N ILE A 82 5.82 -1.85 21.72
CA ILE A 82 6.37 -3.03 22.40
C ILE A 82 7.17 -2.63 23.65
N ARG A 83 7.96 -1.56 23.57
CA ARG A 83 8.74 -1.06 24.71
C ARG A 83 7.82 -0.56 25.82
N ALA A 84 6.75 0.16 25.47
CA ALA A 84 5.75 0.64 26.42
C ALA A 84 5.01 -0.52 27.11
N LEU A 85 4.60 -1.55 26.37
CA LEU A 85 3.94 -2.72 26.94
C LEU A 85 4.87 -3.49 27.88
N ARG A 86 6.13 -3.68 27.49
CA ARG A 86 7.14 -4.36 28.32
C ARG A 86 7.44 -3.61 29.61
N SER A 87 7.45 -2.27 29.59
CA SER A 87 7.70 -1.48 30.80
C SER A 87 6.58 -1.64 31.82
N VAL A 88 5.31 -1.59 31.38
CA VAL A 88 4.14 -1.83 32.24
C VAL A 88 4.17 -3.22 32.84
N GLN A 89 4.55 -4.24 32.05
CA GLN A 89 4.64 -5.61 32.54
C GLN A 89 5.79 -5.80 33.55
N GLY A 90 6.92 -5.13 33.35
CA GLY A 90 8.02 -5.11 34.33
C GLY A 90 7.58 -4.55 35.69
N VAL A 91 6.85 -3.44 35.69
CA VAL A 91 6.27 -2.84 36.92
C VAL A 91 5.28 -3.80 37.60
N LYS A 92 4.44 -4.49 36.83
CA LYS A 92 3.49 -5.45 37.40
C LYS A 92 4.18 -6.65 38.08
N ASN A 93 5.32 -7.08 37.56
CA ASN A 93 6.09 -8.17 38.15
C ASN A 93 6.78 -7.77 39.46
N THR A 94 7.35 -6.56 39.54
CA THR A 94 7.98 -6.09 40.78
C THR A 94 6.97 -5.96 41.93
N LEU A 95 5.75 -5.48 41.63
CA LEU A 95 4.69 -5.39 42.65
C LEU A 95 4.26 -6.76 43.17
N LYS A 96 4.22 -7.79 42.31
CA LYS A 96 3.92 -9.16 42.74
C LYS A 96 5.00 -9.73 43.65
N GLU A 97 6.27 -9.49 43.34
CA GLU A 97 7.40 -9.98 44.13
C GLU A 97 7.50 -9.30 45.50
N THR A 98 7.23 -7.99 45.59
CA THR A 98 7.20 -7.27 46.86
C THR A 98 6.08 -7.77 47.78
N SER A 99 4.86 -8.00 47.26
CA SER A 99 3.75 -8.54 48.06
C SER A 99 3.93 -10.01 48.45
N ALA A 100 4.70 -10.80 47.69
CA ALA A 100 5.01 -12.19 48.02
C ALA A 100 6.12 -12.34 49.08
N THR A 101 6.89 -11.27 49.33
CA THR A 101 7.98 -11.27 50.32
C THR A 101 7.52 -10.72 51.68
N GLU A 102 6.35 -10.07 51.75
CA GLU A 102 5.75 -9.53 53.00
C GLU A 102 4.77 -10.51 53.70
N LEU A 103 4.67 -11.78 53.27
CA LEU A 103 3.92 -12.86 53.92
C LEU A 103 4.85 -13.97 54.40
#